data_AF-A0A7V8IL18-F1
#
_entry.id   AF-A0A7V8IL18-F1
#
_cell.length_a   1.000
_cell.length_b   1.000
_cell.length_c   1.000
_cell.angle_alpha   90.00
_cell.angle_beta   90.00
_cell.angle_gamma   90.00
#
_symmetry.space_group_name_H-M   'P 1'
#
loop_
_entity.id
_entity.type
_entity.pdbx_description
1 polymer ?
#
loop_
_entity_poly.entity_id
_entity_poly.type
_entity_poly.pdbx_seq_one_letter_code
_entity_poly.pdbx_strand_id
1 'polypeptide(L)'
;MTRNRDNIYRLVGELLRGIQHGDPEVLLNFGVSPAIYEEILEELDSSGENVADLTLPPYDIAFTPDQTGRIPLCSDDIDADAPQKRVECLLWSGKRKTDLTLIADYADKQGKTPLIFRLLETQ
;
A
#
# COMPACT_ATOMS: atom_id res chain seq x y z
N MET A 1 -6.68 13.25 13.41
CA MET A 1 -6.75 12.73 12.02
C MET A 1 -5.37 12.66 11.36
N THR A 2 -4.50 13.68 11.49
CA THR A 2 -3.15 13.72 10.89
C THR A 2 -2.22 12.58 11.33
N ARG A 3 -2.22 12.24 12.63
CA ARG A 3 -1.38 11.15 13.17
C ARG A 3 -1.62 9.79 12.53
N ASN A 4 -2.86 9.49 12.13
CA ASN A 4 -3.18 8.22 11.46
C ASN A 4 -2.72 8.24 10.00
N ARG A 5 -2.81 9.40 9.32
CA ARG A 5 -2.28 9.58 7.96
C ARG A 5 -0.76 9.39 7.92
N ASP A 6 -0.04 10.01 8.85
CA ASP A 6 1.42 9.85 8.97
C ASP A 6 1.81 8.39 9.19
N ASN A 7 1.09 7.70 10.07
CA ASN A 7 1.36 6.31 10.37
C ASN A 7 1.07 5.40 9.17
N ILE A 8 -0.07 5.58 8.50
CA ILE A 8 -0.44 4.81 7.31
C ILE A 8 0.57 5.04 6.19
N TYR A 9 0.91 6.30 5.90
CA TYR A 9 1.91 6.62 4.87
C TYR A 9 3.25 5.94 5.15
N ARG A 10 3.72 6.01 6.39
CA ARG A 10 4.96 5.34 6.81
C ARG A 10 4.89 3.83 6.63
N LEU A 11 3.80 3.20 7.07
CA LEU A 11 3.62 1.74 7.01
C LEU A 11 3.51 1.23 5.57
N VAL A 12 2.76 1.92 4.71
CA VAL A 12 2.67 1.57 3.28
C VAL A 12 4.05 1.74 2.62
N GLY A 13 4.83 2.75 3.02
CA GLY A 13 6.19 2.95 2.52
C GLY A 13 7.21 1.93 3.04
N GLU A 14 6.99 1.35 4.21
CA GLU A 14 7.77 0.21 4.71
C GLU A 14 7.41 -1.08 3.97
N LEU A 15 6.13 -1.32 3.72
CA LEU A 15 5.66 -2.44 2.91
C LEU A 15 6.20 -2.37 1.47
N LEU A 16 6.07 -1.21 0.81
CA LEU A 16 6.61 -1.02 -0.54
C LEU A 16 8.12 -1.25 -0.60
N ARG A 17 8.88 -0.76 0.40
CA ARG A 17 10.32 -1.05 0.48
C ARG A 17 10.61 -2.53 0.69
N GLY A 18 9.82 -3.22 1.51
CA GLY A 18 9.92 -4.67 1.67
C GLY A 18 9.74 -5.40 0.35
N ILE A 19 8.75 -5.00 -0.45
CA ILE A 19 8.49 -5.54 -1.79
C ILE A 19 9.67 -5.25 -2.72
N GLN A 20 10.20 -4.03 -2.73
CA GLN A 20 11.32 -3.63 -3.59
C GLN A 20 12.62 -4.40 -3.35
N HIS A 21 12.90 -4.72 -2.09
CA HIS A 21 14.13 -5.42 -1.72
C HIS A 21 13.93 -6.94 -1.62
N GLY A 22 12.69 -7.42 -1.74
CA GLY A 22 12.33 -8.82 -1.51
C GLY A 22 12.76 -9.31 -0.13
N ASP A 23 12.73 -8.45 0.90
CA ASP A 23 13.18 -8.79 2.26
C ASP A 23 12.13 -9.67 2.95
N PRO A 24 12.41 -10.98 3.16
CA PRO A 24 11.41 -11.90 3.68
C PRO A 24 10.98 -11.57 5.12
N GLU A 25 11.86 -11.02 5.95
CA GLU A 25 11.53 -10.70 7.34
C GLU A 25 10.60 -9.49 7.42
N VAL A 26 10.87 -8.46 6.61
CA VAL A 26 10.00 -7.27 6.52
C VAL A 26 8.65 -7.67 5.93
N LEU A 27 8.63 -8.42 4.84
CA LEU A 27 7.41 -8.85 4.16
C LEU A 27 6.52 -9.72 5.04
N LEU A 28 7.10 -10.65 5.80
CA LEU A 28 6.35 -11.47 6.76
C LEU A 28 5.66 -10.63 7.83
N ASN A 29 6.27 -9.52 8.27
CA ASN A 29 5.60 -8.63 9.23
C ASN A 29 4.29 -8.11 8.63
N PHE A 30 4.27 -7.73 7.35
CA PHE A 30 3.07 -7.28 6.64
C PHE A 30 2.14 -8.41 6.17
N GLY A 31 2.37 -9.66 6.58
CA GLY A 31 1.56 -10.79 6.17
C GLY A 31 1.81 -11.26 4.73
N VAL A 32 2.90 -10.81 4.11
CA VAL A 32 3.33 -11.28 2.78
C VAL A 32 4.18 -12.53 2.96
N SER A 33 3.61 -13.68 2.62
CA SER A 33 4.33 -14.95 2.54
C SER A 33 5.14 -15.04 1.24
N PRO A 34 6.09 -15.99 1.11
CA PRO A 34 6.80 -16.21 -0.16
C PRO A 34 5.87 -16.42 -1.36
N ALA A 35 4.78 -17.17 -1.19
CA ALA A 35 3.79 -17.39 -2.25
C ALA A 35 3.06 -16.10 -2.65
N ILE A 36 2.69 -15.27 -1.67
CA ILE A 36 2.07 -13.96 -1.94
C ILE A 36 3.08 -13.02 -2.62
N TYR A 37 4.35 -13.10 -2.24
CA TYR A 37 5.40 -12.30 -2.89
C TYR A 37 5.60 -12.70 -4.36
N GLU A 38 5.52 -13.99 -4.69
CA GLU A 38 5.52 -14.46 -6.08
C GLU A 38 4.32 -13.89 -6.86
N GLU A 39 3.11 -13.92 -6.30
CA GLU A 39 1.91 -13.30 -6.91
C GLU A 39 2.09 -11.78 -7.15
N ILE A 40 2.71 -11.08 -6.20
CA ILE A 40 3.04 -9.64 -6.37
C ILE A 40 3.97 -9.44 -7.57
N LEU A 41 5.00 -10.28 -7.73
CA LEU A 41 5.93 -10.18 -8.84
C LEU A 41 5.27 -10.49 -10.20
N GLU A 42 4.36 -11.46 -10.24
CA GLU A 42 3.58 -11.78 -11.45
C GLU A 42 2.69 -10.60 -11.87
N GLU A 43 2.02 -9.94 -10.91
CA GLU A 43 1.21 -8.75 -11.20
C GLU A 43 2.07 -7.56 -11.68
N LEU A 44 3.25 -7.39 -11.09
CA LEU A 44 4.20 -6.35 -11.51
C LEU A 44 4.69 -6.60 -12.94
N ASP A 45 5.06 -7.84 -13.27
CA ASP A 45 5.48 -8.22 -14.63
C ASP A 45 4.35 -8.01 -15.65
N SER A 46 3.11 -8.35 -15.29
CA SER A 46 1.95 -8.17 -16.16
C SER A 46 1.63 -6.69 -16.43
N SER A 47 1.82 -5.82 -15.43
CA SER A 47 1.64 -4.37 -15.57
C SER A 47 2.75 -3.68 -16.37
N GLY A 48 3.91 -4.32 -16.52
CA GLY A 48 5.10 -3.74 -17.14
C GLY A 48 5.81 -2.69 -16.28
N GLU A 49 5.39 -2.49 -15.03
CA GLU A 49 6.05 -1.59 -14.09
C GLU A 49 7.25 -2.27 -13.43
N ASN A 50 8.37 -1.55 -13.37
CA ASN A 50 9.55 -2.02 -12.65
C ASN A 50 9.37 -1.75 -11.15
N VAL A 51 9.40 -2.81 -10.34
CA VAL A 51 9.28 -2.74 -8.87
C VAL A 51 10.21 -1.70 -8.24
N ALA A 52 11.44 -1.57 -8.75
CA ALA A 52 12.45 -0.66 -8.22
C ALA A 52 12.10 0.83 -8.45
N ASP A 53 11.27 1.13 -9.45
CA ASP A 53 10.86 2.48 -9.80
C ASP A 53 9.57 2.91 -9.09
N LEU A 54 8.88 1.97 -8.44
CA LEU A 54 7.64 2.24 -7.72
C LEU A 54 7.87 3.10 -6.47
N THR A 55 6.94 4.01 -6.23
CA THR A 55 6.96 4.98 -5.15
C THR A 55 5.55 5.21 -4.64
N LEU A 56 5.45 5.74 -3.42
CA LEU A 56 4.19 6.30 -2.94
C LEU A 56 3.89 7.62 -3.67
N PRO A 57 2.61 8.03 -3.73
CA PRO A 57 2.29 9.39 -4.12
C PRO A 57 3.04 10.37 -3.21
N PRO A 58 3.55 11.50 -3.74
CA PRO A 58 4.16 12.53 -2.91
C PRO A 58 3.25 12.93 -1.75
N TYR A 59 3.80 13.01 -0.54
CA TYR A 59 3.01 13.14 0.69
C TYR A 59 2.06 14.34 0.69
N ASP A 60 2.45 15.45 0.07
CA ASP A 60 1.66 16.68 -0.07
C ASP A 60 0.37 16.49 -0.88
N ILE A 61 0.32 15.50 -1.76
CA ILE A 61 -0.85 15.17 -2.59
C ILE A 61 -1.45 13.79 -2.29
N ALA A 62 -0.77 12.94 -1.50
CA ALA A 62 -1.19 11.57 -1.20
C ALA A 62 -2.63 11.49 -0.65
N PHE A 63 -3.01 12.44 0.20
CA PHE A 63 -4.32 12.47 0.86
C PHE A 63 -5.30 13.48 0.26
N THR A 64 -4.98 14.03 -0.91
CA THR A 64 -5.77 15.07 -1.57
C THR A 64 -6.44 14.45 -2.81
N PRO A 65 -7.77 14.59 -2.96
CA PRO A 65 -8.44 14.10 -4.15
C PRO A 65 -7.90 14.81 -5.39
N ASP A 66 -7.69 14.06 -6.47
CA ASP A 66 -7.32 14.63 -7.76
C ASP A 66 -8.55 15.19 -8.51
N GLN A 67 -8.36 15.59 -9.77
CA GLN A 67 -9.43 16.16 -10.60
C GLN A 67 -10.61 15.21 -10.84
N THR A 68 -10.41 13.91 -10.64
CA THR A 68 -11.45 12.87 -10.76
C THR A 68 -12.14 12.58 -9.42
N GLY A 69 -11.66 13.18 -8.33
CA GLY A 69 -12.14 12.91 -6.98
C GLY A 69 -11.45 11.72 -6.30
N ARG A 70 -10.56 11.00 -6.99
CA ARG A 70 -9.80 9.87 -6.43
C ARG A 70 -8.70 10.38 -5.51
N ILE A 71 -8.66 9.87 -4.28
CA ILE A 71 -7.59 10.16 -3.32
C ILE A 71 -6.48 9.10 -3.53
N PRO A 72 -5.22 9.48 -3.80
CA PRO A 72 -4.15 8.51 -4.09
C PRO A 72 -3.86 7.54 -2.94
N LEU A 73 -3.99 7.99 -1.70
CA LEU A 73 -3.86 7.18 -0.49
C LEU A 73 -5.05 7.49 0.42
N CYS A 74 -5.99 6.56 0.51
CA CYS A 74 -7.15 6.68 1.40
C CYS A 74 -7.21 5.50 2.37
N SER A 75 -8.03 5.67 3.41
CA SER A 75 -8.31 4.64 4.38
C SER A 75 -9.78 4.69 4.77
N ASP A 76 -10.53 3.66 4.42
CA ASP A 76 -11.98 3.60 4.59
C ASP A 76 -12.36 2.51 5.60
N ASP A 77 -13.42 2.71 6.38
CA ASP A 77 -13.85 1.72 7.38
C ASP A 77 -14.45 0.50 6.66
N ILE A 78 -14.00 -0.70 7.02
CA ILE A 78 -14.48 -1.96 6.41
C ILE A 78 -15.85 -2.35 6.99
N ASP A 79 -16.02 -2.10 8.29
CA ASP A 79 -17.23 -2.40 9.04
C ASP A 79 -17.44 -1.28 10.08
N ALA A 80 -18.69 -0.90 10.33
CA ALA A 80 -19.04 0.08 11.34
C ALA A 80 -18.68 -0.40 12.77
N ASP A 81 -18.62 -1.72 12.97
CA ASP A 81 -18.41 -2.34 14.29
C ASP A 81 -16.97 -2.83 14.54
N ALA A 82 -16.09 -2.80 13.53
CA ALA A 82 -14.69 -3.24 13.66
C ALA A 82 -13.71 -2.06 13.47
N PRO A 83 -12.64 -1.95 14.29
CA PRO A 83 -11.65 -0.87 14.19
C PRO A 83 -10.65 -1.07 13.02
N GLN A 84 -11.08 -1.72 11.94
CA GLN A 84 -10.26 -2.09 10.80
C GLN A 84 -10.62 -1.22 9.60
N LYS A 85 -9.58 -0.70 8.95
CA LYS A 85 -9.69 0.16 7.77
C LYS A 85 -9.06 -0.51 6.56
N ARG A 86 -9.66 -0.35 5.40
CA ARG A 86 -9.09 -0.69 4.09
C ARG A 86 -8.25 0.48 3.64
N VAL A 87 -6.96 0.26 3.46
CA VAL A 87 -6.02 1.22 2.90
C VAL A 87 -5.83 0.89 1.42
N GLU A 88 -6.03 1.90 0.58
CA GLU A 88 -5.77 1.81 -0.86
C GLU A 88 -4.72 2.86 -1.21
N CYS A 89 -3.65 2.43 -1.88
CA CYS A 89 -2.56 3.29 -2.29
C CYS A 89 -2.27 3.12 -3.78
N LEU A 90 -2.59 4.13 -4.57
CA LEU A 90 -2.19 4.21 -5.98
C LEU A 90 -0.67 4.42 -6.05
N LEU A 91 0.05 3.49 -6.66
CA LEU A 91 1.51 3.56 -6.78
C LEU A 91 1.92 4.48 -7.93
N TRP A 92 3.15 5.00 -7.84
CA TRP A 92 3.72 5.95 -8.78
C TRP A 92 5.04 5.42 -9.30
N SER A 93 5.35 5.68 -10.56
CA SER A 93 6.66 5.40 -11.16
C SER A 93 7.30 6.74 -11.53
N GLY A 94 8.30 7.14 -10.74
CA GLY A 94 8.87 8.50 -10.79
C GLY A 94 7.84 9.59 -10.52
N LYS A 95 7.45 10.35 -11.56
CA LYS A 95 6.44 11.44 -11.46
C LYS A 95 5.07 11.05 -12.04
N ARG A 96 4.92 9.80 -12.48
CA ARG A 96 3.74 9.30 -13.19
C ARG A 96 2.93 8.39 -12.27
N LYS A 97 1.61 8.58 -12.24
CA LYS A 97 0.67 7.62 -11.63
C LYS A 97 0.69 6.32 -12.44
N THR A 98 0.82 5.17 -11.79
CA THR A 98 0.62 3.88 -12.45
C THR A 98 -0.83 3.45 -12.30
N ASP A 99 -1.21 2.34 -12.93
CA ASP A 99 -2.51 1.72 -12.74
C ASP A 99 -2.52 0.73 -11.54
N LEU A 100 -1.37 0.58 -10.87
CA LEU A 100 -1.20 -0.32 -9.73
C LEU A 100 -1.73 0.30 -8.45
N THR A 101 -2.62 -0.43 -7.77
CA THR A 101 -3.14 -0.08 -6.45
C THR A 101 -2.70 -1.13 -5.44
N LEU A 102 -1.95 -0.70 -4.42
CA LEU A 102 -1.61 -1.53 -3.28
C LEU A 102 -2.73 -1.44 -2.25
N ILE A 103 -3.29 -2.59 -1.91
CA ILE A 103 -4.37 -2.72 -0.94
C ILE A 103 -3.88 -3.43 0.31
N ALA A 104 -4.17 -2.84 1.46
CA ALA A 104 -3.84 -3.39 2.76
C ALA A 104 -4.97 -3.13 3.78
N ASP A 105 -5.00 -3.93 4.82
CA ASP A 105 -5.88 -3.70 5.97
C ASP A 105 -5.07 -3.09 7.12
N TYR A 106 -5.54 -1.95 7.63
CA TYR A 106 -4.97 -1.26 8.78
C TYR A 106 -5.83 -1.51 10.02
N ALA A 107 -5.21 -1.92 11.12
CA ALA A 107 -5.88 -2.05 12.41
C ALA A 107 -5.16 -1.20 13.46
N ASP A 108 -5.87 -0.27 14.09
CA ASP A 108 -5.33 0.65 15.10
C ASP A 108 -5.13 -0.02 16.48
N LYS A 109 -4.93 -1.34 16.51
CA LYS A 109 -4.65 -2.09 17.74
C LYS A 109 -3.15 -2.08 17.98
N GLN A 110 -2.74 -1.86 19.25
CA GLN A 110 -1.35 -1.91 19.72
C GLN A 110 -0.78 -3.36 19.65
N GLY A 111 -0.63 -3.90 18.43
CA GLY A 111 -0.06 -5.21 18.14
C GLY A 111 1.16 -5.13 17.21
N LYS A 112 1.76 -6.28 16.91
CA LYS A 112 3.04 -6.38 16.17
C LYS A 112 2.98 -5.93 14.70
N THR A 113 1.81 -6.01 14.03
CA THR A 113 1.68 -5.47 12.68
C THR A 113 0.38 -4.69 12.47
N PRO A 114 0.45 -3.35 12.41
CA PRO A 114 -0.73 -2.50 12.23
C PRO A 114 -1.24 -2.45 10.78
N LEU A 115 -0.48 -2.95 9.79
CA LEU A 115 -0.84 -2.98 8.38
C LEU A 115 -0.59 -4.38 7.80
N ILE A 116 -1.59 -4.99 7.18
CA ILE A 116 -1.50 -6.31 6.57
C ILE A 116 -1.81 -6.20 5.07
N PHE A 117 -0.88 -6.64 4.22
CA PHE A 117 -1.08 -6.69 2.78
C PHE A 117 -2.28 -7.56 2.41
N ARG A 118 -3.04 -7.14 1.40
CA ARG A 118 -4.17 -7.90 0.87
C ARG A 118 -3.95 -8.30 -0.58
N LEU A 119 -3.63 -7.35 -1.44
CA LEU A 119 -3.35 -7.59 -2.85
C LEU A 119 -2.70 -6.36 -3.49
N LEU A 120 -2.09 -6.60 -4.64
CA LEU A 120 -1.67 -5.60 -5.61
C LEU A 120 -2.52 -5.85 -6.85
N GLU A 121 -3.16 -4.83 -7.39
CA GLU A 121 -4.01 -4.95 -8.58
C GLU A 121 -3.78 -3.82 -9.57
N THR A 122 -3.89 -4.16 -10.85
CA THR A 122 -4.01 -3.21 -11.95
C THR A 122 -5.48 -2.79 -12.13
N GLN A 123 -5.73 -1.48 -12.17
CA GLN A 123 -7.08 -0.87 -12.31
C GLN A 123 -7.45 -0.51 -13.76
#